data_AF-A0A924JHI0-F1
#
_entry.id   AF-A0A924JHI0-F1
#
_cell.length_a   1.000
_cell.length_b   1.000
_cell.length_c   1.000
_cell.angle_alpha   90.00
_cell.angle_beta   90.00
_cell.angle_gamma   90.00
#
_symmetry.space_group_name_H-M   'P 1'
#
loop_
_entity.id
_entity.type
_entity.pdbx_description
1 polymer ?
#
loop_
_entity_poly.entity_id
_entity_poly.type
_entity_poly.pdbx_seq_one_letter_code
_entity_poly.pdbx_strand_id
1 'polypeptide(L)' 'MLQLKRHFTLRALLETRANVIRRAHDLPAGKKRTQLRRFGIQIRALCRNSTWLNANVIDGPLLPDSKPAAKSTAE' A
#
# COMPACT_ATOMS: atom_id res chain seq x y z
N MET A 1 12.88 20.80 13.42
CA MET A 1 11.79 19.81 13.33
C MET A 1 12.40 18.48 12.91
N LEU A 2 12.42 17.50 13.82
CA LEU A 2 12.92 16.16 13.52
C LEU A 2 11.91 15.51 12.56
N GLN A 3 12.20 15.51 11.26
CA GLN A 3 11.46 14.70 10.28
C GLN A 3 11.73 13.25 10.65
N LEU A 4 10.83 12.66 11.45
CA LEU A 4 10.84 11.24 11.76
C LEU A 4 10.56 10.51 10.44
N LYS A 5 11.61 10.30 9.63
CA LYS A 5 11.57 9.45 8.45
C LYS A 5 11.34 8.04 8.95
N ARG A 6 10.08 7.71 9.24
CA ARG A 6 9.64 6.34 9.49
C ARG A 6 9.74 5.64 8.15
N HIS A 7 10.91 5.07 7.92
CA HIS A 7 11.10 4.20 6.80
C HIS A 7 10.41 2.87 7.11
N PHE A 8 9.44 2.48 6.28
CA PHE A 8 8.73 1.22 6.42
C PHE A 8 9.31 0.19 5.45
N THR A 9 9.16 -1.09 5.74
CA THR A 9 9.35 -2.14 4.71
C THR A 9 8.05 -2.32 3.95
N LEU A 10 8.12 -2.62 2.64
CA LEU A 10 6.90 -2.88 1.85
C LEU A 10 6.14 -4.06 2.45
N ARG A 11 6.88 -5.06 2.91
CA ARG A 11 6.34 -6.23 3.61
C ARG A 11 5.55 -5.83 4.86
N ALA A 12 6.06 -4.94 5.70
CA ALA A 12 5.34 -4.49 6.90
C ALA A 12 4.05 -3.75 6.55
N LEU A 13 4.02 -2.96 5.46
CA LEU A 13 2.81 -2.30 4.99
C LEU A 13 1.75 -3.30 4.50
N LEU A 14 2.17 -4.31 3.73
CA LEU A 14 1.29 -5.37 3.24
C LEU A 14 0.76 -6.25 4.38
N GLU A 15 1.62 -6.62 5.34
CA GLU A 15 1.22 -7.36 6.54
C GLU A 15 0.26 -6.54 7.41
N THR A 16 0.53 -5.25 7.60
CA THR A 16 -0.37 -4.33 8.32
C THR A 16 -1.73 -4.29 7.64
N ARG A 17 -1.77 -4.14 6.32
CA ARG A 17 -3.02 -4.17 5.55
C ARG A 17 -3.77 -5.49 5.77
N ALA A 18 -3.08 -6.63 5.65
CA ALA A 18 -3.68 -7.94 5.84
C ALA A 18 -4.29 -8.08 7.24
N ASN A 19 -3.55 -7.67 8.29
CA ASN A 19 -4.01 -7.69 9.68
C ASN A 19 -5.24 -6.82 9.91
N VAL A 20 -5.24 -5.60 9.36
CA VAL A 20 -6.37 -4.68 9.48
C VAL A 20 -7.62 -5.24 8.81
N ILE A 21 -7.48 -5.82 7.61
CA ILE A 21 -8.61 -6.42 6.90
C ILE A 21 -9.12 -7.66 7.65
N ARG A 22 -8.24 -8.54 8.15
CA ARG A 22 -8.63 -9.69 8.98
C ARG A 22 -9.43 -9.25 10.21
N ARG A 23 -8.89 -8.30 10.98
CA ARG A 23 -9.60 -7.73 12.13
C ARG A 23 -10.93 -7.08 11.76
N ALA A 24 -11.04 -6.47 10.58
CA ALA A 24 -12.31 -5.91 10.10
C ALA A 24 -13.33 -6.99 9.74
N HIS A 25 -12.89 -8.20 9.37
CA HIS A 25 -13.77 -9.34 9.14
C HIS A 25 -14.29 -9.94 10.45
N ASP A 26 -13.46 -9.96 11.50
CA ASP A 26 -13.82 -10.51 12.81
C ASP A 26 -14.79 -9.62 13.60
N LEU A 27 -14.95 -8.35 13.19
CA LEU A 27 -15.85 -7.41 13.85
C LEU A 27 -17.27 -7.45 13.26
N PRO A 28 -18.31 -7.28 14.10
CA PRO A 28 -19.67 -7.07 13.62
C PRO A 28 -19.78 -5.78 12.79
N ALA A 29 -20.86 -5.67 12.02
CA ALA A 29 -21.15 -4.45 11.26
C ALA A 29 -21.23 -3.23 12.20
N GLY A 30 -20.49 -2.17 11.87
CA GLY A 30 -20.45 -0.97 12.71
C GLY A 30 -19.32 -0.01 12.34
N LYS A 31 -19.26 1.13 13.03
CA LYS A 31 -18.30 2.21 12.76
C LYS A 31 -16.84 1.72 12.78
N LYS A 32 -16.48 0.89 13.76
CA LYS A 32 -15.12 0.34 13.91
C LYS A 32 -14.70 -0.53 12.72
N ARG A 33 -15.59 -1.42 12.26
CA ARG A 33 -15.37 -2.24 11.06
C ARG A 33 -15.15 -1.38 9.82
N THR A 34 -15.99 -0.36 9.63
CA THR A 34 -15.86 0.57 8.50
C THR A 34 -14.55 1.35 8.54
N GLN A 35 -14.12 1.82 9.72
CA GLN A 35 -12.84 2.50 9.90
C GLN A 35 -11.66 1.60 9.51
N LEU A 36 -11.64 0.34 9.97
CA LEU A 36 -10.58 -0.60 9.60
C LEU A 36 -10.57 -0.90 8.10
N ARG A 37 -11.74 -1.11 7.48
CA ARG A 37 -11.81 -1.30 6.02
C ARG A 37 -11.29 -0.09 5.25
N ARG A 38 -11.66 1.13 5.67
CA ARG A 38 -11.15 2.38 5.08
C ARG A 38 -9.64 2.50 5.24
N PHE A 39 -9.11 2.18 6.42
CA PHE A 39 -7.68 2.19 6.68
C PHE A 39 -6.94 1.19 5.78
N GLY A 40 -7.45 -0.04 5.62
CA GLY A 40 -6.87 -1.03 4.70
C GLY A 40 -6.91 -0.60 3.22
N ILE A 41 -7.93 0.18 2.82
CA ILE A 41 -8.00 0.79 1.47
C ILE A 41 -6.94 1.88 1.31
N GLN A 42 -6.74 2.72 2.34
CA GLN A 42 -5.70 3.76 2.33
C GLN A 42 -4.30 3.15 2.21
N ILE A 43 -4.00 2.07 2.95
CA ILE A 43 -2.72 1.37 2.82
C ILE A 43 -2.54 0.82 1.40
N ARG A 44 -3.60 0.27 0.78
CA ARG A 44 -3.54 -0.19 -0.63
C ARG A 44 -3.23 0.96 -1.58
N ALA A 45 -3.84 2.13 -1.38
CA ALA A 45 -3.59 3.30 -2.20
C ALA A 45 -2.14 3.80 -2.05
N LEU A 46 -1.61 3.81 -0.82
CA LEU A 46 -0.22 4.14 -0.55
C LEU A 46 0.74 3.16 -1.23
N CYS A 47 0.45 1.85 -1.17
CA CYS A 47 1.25 0.82 -1.85
C CYS A 47 1.15 0.86 -3.38
N ARG A 48 0.23 1.65 -3.95
CA ARG A 48 0.13 1.87 -5.41
C ARG A 48 0.76 3.19 -5.85
N ASN A 49 1.14 4.05 -4.91
CA ASN A 49 1.77 5.32 -5.19
C ASN A 49 3.29 5.13 -5.19
N SER A 50 3.87 4.99 -6.38
CA SER A 50 5.31 4.79 -6.57
C SER A 50 6.15 5.91 -5.97
N THR A 51 5.71 7.17 -6.08
CA THR A 51 6.38 8.33 -5.46
C THR A 51 6.43 8.19 -3.93
N TRP A 52 5.31 7.83 -3.30
CA TRP A 52 5.26 7.65 -1.85
C TRP A 52 6.10 6.46 -1.40
N LEU A 53 6.02 5.33 -2.11
CA LEU A 53 6.82 4.14 -1.81
C LEU A 53 8.31 4.43 -1.91
N ASN A 54 8.77 5.04 -3.00
CA ASN A 54 10.20 5.38 -3.19
C ASN A 54 10.72 6.34 -2.11
N ALA A 55 9.86 7.23 -1.58
CA ALA A 55 10.25 8.18 -0.54
C ALA A 55 10.24 7.58 0.88
N ASN A 56 9.42 6.56 1.15
CA ASN A 56 9.12 6.09 2.51
C ASN A 56 9.47 4.61 2.76
N VAL A 57 9.77 3.83 1.73
CA VAL A 57 10.09 2.41 1.85
C VAL A 57 11.59 2.15 1.63
N ILE A 58 12.20 1.37 2.52
CA ILE A 58 13.64 1.05 2.48
C ILE A 58 13.95 0.03 1.38
N ASP A 59 13.06 -0.96 1.21
CA ASP A 59 13.32 -2.12 0.35
C ASP A 59 13.20 -1.84 -1.15
N GLY A 60 13.02 -0.57 -1.54
CA GLY A 60 12.89 -0.14 -2.93
C GLY A 60 11.64 -0.70 -3.64
N PRO A 61 11.34 -0.24 -4.86
CA PRO A 61 10.17 -0.70 -5.59
C PRO A 61 10.35 -2.15 -6.05
N LEU A 62 9.50 -3.06 -5.55
CA LEU A 62 9.40 -4.46 -6.01
C LEU A 62 8.68 -4.61 -7.37
N LEU A 63 8.33 -3.51 -8.03
CA LEU A 63 7.74 -3.53 -9.35
C LEU A 63 8.45 -2.49 -10.22
N PRO A 64 9.13 -2.90 -11.31
CA PRO A 64 9.39 -1.95 -12.38
C PRO A 64 8.03 -1.37 -12.78
N ASP A 65 7.99 -0.06 -13.06
CA ASP A 65 6.87 0.53 -13.77
C ASP A 65 6.62 -0.35 -14.99
N SER A 66 5.56 -1.17 -14.95
CA SER A 66 5.00 -1.79 -16.14
C SER A 66 4.40 -0.65 -16.94
N LYS A 67 5.28 0.08 -17.62
CA LYS A 67 4.98 0.90 -18.77
C LYS A 67 4.10 0.02 -19.63
N PRO A 68 2.86 0.42 -19.99
CA PRO A 68 2.07 -0.37 -20.90
C PRO A 68 2.95 -0.59 -22.12
N ALA A 69 3.25 -1.86 -22.42
CA ALA A 69 4.06 -2.22 -23.56
C ALA A 69 3.48 -1.47 -24.75
N ALA A 70 4.24 -0.49 -25.26
CA ALA A 70 3.90 0.14 -26.52
C ALA A 70 3.79 -1.02 -27.50
N LYS A 71 2.58 -1.28 -28.00
CA LYS A 71 2.39 -2.14 -29.15
C LYS A 71 3.24 -1.52 -30.25
N SER A 72 4.41 -2.10 -30.47
CA SER A 72 5.16 -1.93 -31.70
C SER A 72 4.33 -2.63 -32.76
N THR A 73 3.41 -1.88 -33.35
CA THR A 73 2.80 -2.27 -34.62
C THR A 73 3.82 -1.88 -35.67
N ALA A 74 4.73 -2.80 -35.96
CA ALA A 74 5.45 -2.82 -37.22
C ALA A 74 4.59 -3.63 -38.18
N GLU A 75 3.88 -2.95 -39.07
CA GLU A 75 3.57 -3.40 -40.43
C GLU A 75 3.22 -2.19 -41.30
#